data_AF-A0A538BT70-F1
#
_entry.id   AF-A0A538BT70-F1
#
_cell.length_a   1.000
_cell.length_b   1.000
_cell.length_c   1.000
_cell.angle_alpha   90.00
_cell.angle_beta   90.00
_cell.angle_gamma   90.00
#
_symmetry.space_group_name_H-M   'P 1'
#
loop_
_entity.id
_entity.type
_entity.pdbx_description
1 polymer ?
#
loop_
_entity_poly.entity_id
_entity_poly.type
_entity_poly.pdbx_seq_one_letter_code
_entity_poly.pdbx_strand_id
1 'polypeptide(L)'
;MRDLVTVVGYVNLVGFVLLGAIGLRQWRSRRDSAAAWVALTFGALAFVVLAARLVPKHPHAFWELALQRVDIAVLVLFPYLLFRFTMAFGDPPRQLYRFVSAMSVALVVWTFALPHIPASDEKRPAVFTAYLVVFLVHWTILSVASAWLLWSAGRQQPTVA
;
A
#
# COMPACT_ATOMS: atom_id res chain seq x y z
N MET A 1 21.51 16.90 -8.88
CA MET A 1 20.20 16.57 -8.25
C MET A 1 19.48 15.41 -8.93
N ARG A 2 19.35 15.39 -10.28
CA ARG A 2 18.67 14.27 -10.99
C ARG A 2 19.31 12.90 -10.72
N ASP A 3 20.64 12.82 -10.68
CA ASP A 3 21.34 11.54 -10.44
C ASP A 3 21.12 10.99 -9.03
N LEU A 4 21.06 11.87 -8.02
CA LEU A 4 20.76 11.47 -6.63
C LEU A 4 19.34 10.90 -6.51
N VAL A 5 18.35 11.50 -7.17
CA VAL A 5 16.96 11.01 -7.17
C VAL A 5 16.88 9.62 -7.82
N THR A 6 17.62 9.41 -8.92
CA THR A 6 17.67 8.12 -9.60
C THR A 6 18.34 7.04 -8.75
N VAL A 7 19.48 7.34 -8.13
CA VAL A 7 20.22 6.41 -7.27
C VAL A 7 19.38 6.02 -6.06
N VAL A 8 18.81 6.99 -5.33
CA VAL A 8 17.92 6.73 -4.19
C VAL A 8 16.73 5.89 -4.61
N GLY A 9 16.15 6.17 -5.78
CA GLY A 9 15.08 5.36 -6.34
C GLY A 9 15.48 3.90 -6.55
N TYR A 10 16.66 3.62 -7.11
CA TYR A 10 17.16 2.26 -7.30
C TYR A 10 17.44 1.55 -5.98
N VAL A 11 18.05 2.25 -5.02
CA VAL A 11 18.32 1.70 -3.69
C VAL A 11 17.02 1.31 -2.97
N ASN A 12 15.99 2.17 -3.00
CA ASN A 12 14.68 1.85 -2.43
C ASN A 12 14.02 0.66 -3.12
N LEU A 13 14.07 0.60 -4.46
CA LEU A 13 13.52 -0.52 -5.21
C LEU A 13 14.20 -1.83 -4.82
N VAL A 14 15.53 -1.86 -4.81
CA VAL A 14 16.31 -3.03 -4.39
C VAL A 14 15.97 -3.40 -2.95
N GLY A 15 15.89 -2.42 -2.05
CA GLY A 15 15.48 -2.64 -0.67
C GLY A 15 14.10 -3.28 -0.55
N PHE A 16 13.08 -2.73 -1.21
CA PHE A 16 11.72 -3.28 -1.18
C PHE A 16 11.64 -4.68 -1.79
N VAL A 17 12.34 -4.92 -2.91
CA VAL A 17 12.40 -6.25 -3.55
C VAL A 17 13.09 -7.26 -2.64
N LEU A 18 14.22 -6.89 -2.03
CA LEU A 18 14.95 -7.78 -1.12
C LEU A 18 14.12 -8.08 0.12
N LEU A 19 13.51 -7.08 0.76
CA LEU A 19 12.65 -7.27 1.92
C LEU A 19 11.42 -8.12 1.58
N GLY A 20 10.81 -7.90 0.42
CA GLY A 20 9.71 -8.74 -0.09
C GLY A 20 10.16 -10.19 -0.32
N ALA A 21 11.31 -10.40 -0.95
CA ALA A 21 11.87 -11.73 -1.21
C ALA A 21 12.24 -12.46 0.09
N ILE A 22 12.82 -11.75 1.06
CA ILE A 22 13.15 -12.28 2.38
C ILE A 22 11.86 -12.67 3.11
N GLY A 23 10.84 -11.80 3.10
CA GLY A 23 9.52 -12.08 3.67
C GLY A 23 8.87 -13.32 3.05
N LEU A 24 8.89 -13.44 1.71
CA LEU A 24 8.40 -14.62 0.99
C LEU A 24 9.17 -15.90 1.34
N ARG A 25 10.50 -15.80 1.45
CA ARG A 25 11.37 -16.93 1.82
C ARG A 25 11.10 -17.36 3.26
N GLN A 26 10.92 -16.41 4.17
CA GLN A 26 10.59 -16.67 5.57
C GLN A 26 9.19 -17.26 5.73
N TRP A 27 8.21 -16.78 4.95
CA TRP A 27 6.88 -17.38 4.86
C TRP A 27 6.94 -18.82 4.33
N ARG A 28 7.70 -19.09 3.26
CA ARG A 28 7.88 -20.47 2.76
C ARG A 28 8.52 -21.40 3.77
N SER A 29 9.43 -20.89 4.61
CA SER A 29 10.14 -21.71 5.60
C SER A 29 9.37 -21.92 6.90
N ARG A 30 8.54 -20.97 7.35
CA ARG A 30 7.87 -21.01 8.67
C ARG A 30 6.35 -21.04 8.62
N ARG A 31 5.73 -20.85 7.44
CA ARG A 31 4.26 -20.71 7.24
C ARG A 31 3.60 -19.70 8.17
N ASP A 32 4.35 -18.72 8.65
CA ASP A 32 3.84 -17.69 9.53
C ASP A 32 2.99 -16.69 8.74
N SER A 33 1.74 -16.50 9.16
CA SER A 33 0.79 -15.57 8.54
C SER A 33 1.34 -14.14 8.56
N ALA A 34 2.04 -13.74 9.61
CA ALA A 34 2.63 -12.40 9.72
C ALA A 34 3.66 -12.14 8.60
N ALA A 35 4.52 -13.12 8.31
CA ALA A 35 5.53 -13.03 7.26
C ALA A 35 4.91 -12.86 5.86
N ALA A 36 3.76 -13.49 5.60
CA ALA A 36 3.04 -13.30 4.34
C ALA A 36 2.55 -11.86 4.16
N TRP A 37 1.98 -11.26 5.20
CA TRP A 37 1.50 -9.87 5.15
C TRP A 37 2.63 -8.85 5.00
N VAL A 38 3.77 -9.07 5.66
CA VAL A 38 4.98 -8.25 5.45
C VAL A 38 5.44 -8.34 4.01
N ALA A 39 5.55 -9.55 3.47
CA ALA A 39 5.96 -9.79 2.10
C ALA A 39 5.04 -9.10 1.10
N LEU A 40 3.72 -9.17 1.32
CA LEU A 40 2.73 -8.47 0.51
C LEU A 40 2.87 -6.95 0.61
N THR A 41 3.16 -6.42 1.79
CA THR A 41 3.32 -4.97 2.01
C THR A 41 4.53 -4.42 1.24
N PHE A 42 5.70 -5.06 1.38
CA PHE A 42 6.89 -4.66 0.64
C PHE A 42 6.79 -4.98 -0.86
N GLY A 43 6.15 -6.10 -1.22
CA GLY A 43 5.87 -6.46 -2.61
C GLY A 43 4.96 -5.44 -3.29
N ALA A 44 3.95 -4.94 -2.59
CA ALA A 44 3.08 -3.86 -3.09
C ALA A 44 3.87 -2.57 -3.34
N LEU A 45 4.75 -2.16 -2.42
CA LEU A 45 5.61 -0.99 -2.64
C LEU A 45 6.56 -1.19 -3.82
N ALA A 46 7.20 -2.36 -3.92
CA ALA A 46 8.08 -2.68 -5.03
C ALA A 46 7.32 -2.63 -6.37
N PHE A 47 6.10 -3.16 -6.41
CA PHE A 47 5.22 -3.08 -7.57
C PHE A 47 4.89 -1.63 -7.92
N VAL A 48 4.49 -0.80 -6.95
CA VAL A 48 4.13 0.59 -7.20
C VAL A 48 5.32 1.38 -7.76
N VAL A 49 6.51 1.20 -7.17
CA VAL A 49 7.72 1.88 -7.64
C VAL A 49 8.12 1.40 -9.03
N LEU A 50 7.92 0.11 -9.34
CA LEU A 50 8.22 -0.44 -10.66
C LEU A 50 7.21 0.02 -11.71
N ALA A 51 5.91 -0.02 -11.39
CA ALA A 51 4.84 0.42 -12.26
C ALA A 51 4.96 1.92 -12.58
N ALA A 52 5.26 2.77 -11.58
CA ALA A 52 5.49 4.20 -11.79
C ALA A 52 6.64 4.51 -12.76
N ARG A 53 7.60 3.58 -12.94
CA ARG A 53 8.68 3.71 -13.94
C ARG A 53 8.30 3.18 -15.32
N LEU A 54 7.42 2.19 -15.37
CA LEU A 54 7.02 1.51 -16.60
C LEU A 54 5.81 2.18 -17.27
N VAL A 55 4.94 2.86 -16.51
CA VAL A 55 3.76 3.56 -17.03
C VAL A 55 4.18 4.80 -17.81
N PRO A 56 3.93 4.85 -19.13
CA PRO A 56 4.21 6.03 -19.94
C PRO A 56 3.32 7.21 -19.52
N LYS A 57 3.82 8.44 -19.64
CA LYS A 57 3.07 9.67 -19.29
C LYS A 57 1.79 9.88 -20.11
N HIS A 58 1.70 9.26 -21.28
CA HIS A 58 0.53 9.27 -22.16
C HIS A 58 0.13 7.83 -22.49
N PRO A 59 -0.77 7.22 -21.68
CA PRO A 59 -1.28 5.89 -21.96
C PRO A 59 -2.14 5.92 -23.22
N HIS A 60 -1.76 5.19 -24.26
CA HIS A 60 -2.53 5.05 -25.49
C HIS A 60 -3.10 3.64 -25.64
N ALA A 61 -2.51 2.63 -24.97
CA ALA A 61 -2.95 1.25 -25.04
C ALA A 61 -3.82 0.84 -23.84
N PHE A 62 -4.79 -0.06 -24.08
CA PHE A 62 -5.66 -0.61 -23.02
C PHE A 62 -4.88 -1.22 -21.85
N TRP A 63 -3.75 -1.88 -22.12
CA TRP A 63 -2.91 -2.47 -21.07
C TRP A 63 -2.23 -1.43 -20.18
N GLU A 64 -1.91 -0.24 -20.71
CA GLU A 64 -1.30 0.86 -19.95
C GLU A 64 -2.31 1.49 -19.01
N LEU A 65 -3.55 1.67 -19.48
CA LEU A 65 -4.68 2.11 -18.64
C LEU A 65 -5.00 1.10 -17.55
N ALA A 66 -4.98 -0.20 -17.88
CA ALA A 66 -5.17 -1.26 -16.90
C ALA A 66 -4.04 -1.27 -15.86
N LEU A 67 -2.78 -1.15 -16.29
CA LEU A 67 -1.62 -1.09 -15.41
C LEU A 67 -1.69 0.10 -14.46
N GLN A 68 -2.08 1.28 -14.94
CA GLN A 68 -2.28 2.48 -14.12
C GLN A 68 -3.36 2.26 -13.05
N ARG A 69 -4.50 1.66 -13.40
CA ARG A 69 -5.57 1.36 -12.43
C ARG A 69 -5.13 0.33 -11.41
N VAL A 70 -4.40 -0.70 -11.84
CA VAL A 70 -3.82 -1.72 -10.94
C VAL A 70 -2.81 -1.07 -10.00
N ASP A 71 -1.96 -0.18 -10.48
CA ASP A 71 -0.99 0.56 -9.66
C ASP A 71 -1.68 1.36 -8.55
N ILE A 72 -2.71 2.14 -8.90
CA ILE A 72 -3.52 2.87 -7.92
C ILE A 72 -4.21 1.91 -6.94
N ALA A 73 -4.76 0.78 -7.42
CA ALA A 73 -5.40 -0.19 -6.55
C ALA A 73 -4.41 -0.84 -5.57
N VAL A 74 -3.18 -1.15 -6.02
CA VAL A 74 -2.11 -1.66 -5.15
C VAL A 74 -1.67 -0.60 -4.14
N LEU A 75 -1.59 0.66 -4.54
CA LEU A 75 -1.32 1.78 -3.65
C LEU A 75 -2.42 1.94 -2.58
N VAL A 76 -3.69 1.82 -2.96
CA VAL A 76 -4.83 1.81 -2.03
C VAL A 76 -4.77 0.65 -1.05
N LEU A 77 -4.33 -0.53 -1.51
CA LEU A 77 -4.21 -1.71 -0.66
C LEU A 77 -3.01 -1.67 0.26
N PHE A 78 -1.95 -0.93 -0.06
CA PHE A 78 -0.75 -0.84 0.77
C PHE A 78 -1.01 -0.60 2.27
N PRO A 79 -1.75 0.46 2.69
CA PRO A 79 -1.99 0.71 4.10
C PRO A 79 -2.83 -0.41 4.75
N TYR A 80 -3.69 -1.09 3.97
CA TYR A 80 -4.46 -2.22 4.46
C TYR A 80 -3.56 -3.44 4.69
N LEU A 81 -2.64 -3.73 3.77
CA LEU A 81 -1.65 -4.81 3.92
C LEU A 81 -0.76 -4.58 5.14
N LEU A 82 -0.31 -3.34 5.35
CA LEU A 82 0.46 -2.97 6.54
C LEU A 82 -0.36 -3.17 7.82
N PHE A 83 -1.62 -2.76 7.84
CA PHE A 83 -2.51 -3.00 8.96
C PHE A 83 -2.73 -4.50 9.23
N ARG A 84 -2.91 -5.32 8.19
CA ARG A 84 -3.00 -6.79 8.32
C ARG A 84 -1.74 -7.39 8.93
N PHE A 85 -0.57 -6.87 8.56
CA PHE A 85 0.68 -7.28 9.20
C PHE A 85 0.71 -6.89 10.68
N THR A 86 0.36 -5.66 11.02
CA THR A 86 0.42 -5.19 12.42
C THR A 86 -0.56 -5.90 13.35
N MET A 87 -1.67 -6.43 12.83
CA MET A 87 -2.57 -7.31 13.60
C MET A 87 -1.90 -8.61 14.09
N ALA A 88 -0.76 -9.01 13.54
CA ALA A 88 0.01 -10.13 14.10
C ALA A 88 0.56 -9.84 15.51
N PHE A 89 0.62 -8.57 15.91
CA PHE A 89 1.14 -8.14 17.22
C PHE A 89 0.03 -7.73 18.21
N GLY A 90 -1.24 -7.74 17.79
CA GLY A 90 -2.36 -7.38 18.65
C GLY A 90 -3.70 -7.32 17.92
N ASP A 91 -4.79 -7.47 18.66
CA ASP A 91 -6.14 -7.52 18.10
C ASP A 91 -6.81 -6.13 18.08
N PRO A 92 -7.18 -5.59 16.91
CA PRO A 92 -7.98 -4.38 16.84
C PRO A 92 -9.46 -4.66 17.14
N PRO A 93 -10.24 -3.63 17.52
CA PRO A 93 -11.68 -3.77 17.68
C PRO A 93 -12.34 -4.31 16.41
N ARG A 94 -13.26 -5.28 16.55
CA ARG A 94 -13.96 -5.94 15.42
C ARG A 94 -14.67 -4.95 14.50
N GLN A 95 -15.17 -3.84 15.05
CA GLN A 95 -15.81 -2.76 14.29
C GLN A 95 -14.82 -2.02 13.39
N LEU A 96 -13.63 -1.68 13.92
CA LEU A 96 -12.58 -1.03 13.15
C LEU A 96 -12.13 -1.92 11.99
N TYR A 97 -11.88 -3.21 12.26
CA TYR A 97 -11.51 -4.17 11.21
C TYR A 97 -12.56 -4.26 10.09
N ARG A 98 -13.85 -4.34 10.43
CA ARG A 98 -14.93 -4.36 9.44
C ARG A 98 -14.99 -3.06 8.64
N PHE A 99 -14.90 -1.92 9.32
CA PHE A 99 -14.95 -0.60 8.70
C PHE A 99 -13.80 -0.40 7.70
N VAL A 100 -12.56 -0.64 8.13
CA VAL A 100 -11.38 -0.45 7.25
C VAL A 100 -11.34 -1.47 6.12
N SER A 101 -11.79 -2.71 6.34
CA SER A 101 -11.89 -3.70 5.27
C SER A 101 -12.95 -3.31 4.23
N ALA A 102 -14.15 -2.89 4.67
CA ALA A 102 -15.19 -2.43 3.78
C ALA A 102 -14.76 -1.18 3.00
N MET A 103 -14.09 -0.23 3.66
CA MET A 103 -13.57 0.98 3.02
C MET A 103 -12.46 0.66 2.01
N SER A 104 -11.59 -0.33 2.30
CA SER A 104 -10.57 -0.80 1.34
C SER A 104 -11.22 -1.37 0.08
N VAL A 105 -12.21 -2.25 0.25
CA VAL A 105 -12.95 -2.86 -0.88
C VAL A 105 -13.67 -1.78 -1.67
N ALA A 106 -14.35 -0.85 -0.99
CA ALA A 106 -15.04 0.26 -1.64
C ALA A 106 -14.09 1.14 -2.47
N LEU A 107 -12.91 1.50 -1.92
CA LEU A 107 -11.91 2.28 -2.65
C LEU A 107 -11.33 1.52 -3.84
N VAL A 108 -11.07 0.22 -3.72
CA VAL A 108 -10.62 -0.61 -4.85
C VAL A 108 -11.67 -0.65 -5.94
N VAL A 109 -12.95 -0.91 -5.60
CA VAL A 109 -14.05 -0.90 -6.57
C VAL A 109 -14.20 0.48 -7.21
N TRP A 110 -14.13 1.56 -6.43
CA TRP A 110 -14.19 2.93 -6.95
C TRP A 110 -13.02 3.23 -7.90
N THR A 111 -11.82 2.71 -7.61
CA THR A 111 -10.64 2.85 -8.49
C THR A 111 -10.89 2.29 -9.89
N PHE A 112 -11.56 1.14 -9.99
CA PHE A 112 -11.91 0.55 -11.29
C PHE A 112 -13.15 1.19 -11.93
N ALA A 113 -14.06 1.72 -11.12
CA ALA A 113 -15.26 2.42 -11.59
C ALA A 113 -15.00 3.86 -12.05
N LEU A 114 -13.82 4.44 -11.74
CA LEU A 114 -13.44 5.77 -12.20
C LEU A 114 -13.38 5.82 -13.74
N PRO A 115 -14.19 6.67 -14.40
CA PRO A 115 -14.29 6.70 -15.86
C PRO A 115 -12.99 7.16 -16.51
N HIS A 116 -12.37 8.19 -15.92
CA HIS A 116 -11.16 8.84 -16.41
C HIS A 116 -10.31 9.31 -15.24
N ILE A 117 -8.98 9.14 -15.36
CA ILE A 117 -8.01 9.68 -14.42
C ILE A 117 -7.49 10.99 -15.05
N PRO A 118 -7.79 12.15 -14.45
CA PRO A 118 -7.46 13.44 -15.07
C PRO A 118 -5.94 13.58 -15.26
N ALA A 119 -5.54 14.09 -16.41
CA ALA A 119 -4.15 14.50 -16.62
C ALA A 119 -3.82 15.75 -15.76
N SER A 120 -2.53 16.04 -15.58
CA SER A 120 -2.08 17.10 -14.66
C SER A 120 -2.53 18.52 -15.05
N ASP A 121 -2.94 18.69 -16.30
CA ASP A 121 -3.41 19.91 -16.96
C ASP A 121 -4.94 20.03 -17.04
N GLU A 122 -5.69 18.99 -16.69
CA GLU A 122 -7.16 18.99 -16.71
C GLU A 122 -7.78 19.44 -15.37
N LYS A 123 -8.97 20.06 -15.44
CA LYS A 123 -9.74 20.37 -14.23
C LYS A 123 -10.19 19.07 -13.56
N ARG A 124 -9.74 18.85 -12.32
CA ARG A 124 -10.08 17.66 -11.53
C ARG A 124 -11.59 17.60 -11.27
N PRO A 125 -12.29 16.54 -11.69
CA PRO A 125 -13.71 16.39 -11.44
C PRO A 125 -13.97 16.17 -9.94
N ALA A 126 -15.10 16.68 -9.43
CA ALA A 126 -15.45 16.60 -8.01
C ALA A 126 -15.46 15.16 -7.47
N VAL A 127 -15.86 14.18 -8.30
CA VAL A 127 -15.85 12.75 -7.96
C VAL A 127 -14.43 12.24 -7.69
N PHE A 128 -13.45 12.68 -8.47
CA PHE A 128 -12.04 12.31 -8.27
C PHE A 128 -11.47 12.96 -7.00
N THR A 129 -11.82 14.23 -6.74
CA THR A 129 -11.44 14.90 -5.48
C THR A 129 -12.03 14.19 -4.26
N ALA A 130 -13.31 13.80 -4.31
CA ALA A 130 -13.93 13.02 -3.25
C ALA A 130 -13.22 11.68 -3.03
N TYR A 131 -12.87 10.97 -4.10
CA TYR A 131 -12.05 9.75 -4.02
C TYR A 131 -10.72 10.01 -3.30
N LEU A 132 -9.99 11.08 -3.65
CA LEU A 132 -8.72 11.43 -2.99
C LEU A 132 -8.90 11.73 -1.49
N VAL A 133 -9.96 12.44 -1.12
CA VAL A 133 -10.26 12.72 0.30
C VAL A 133 -10.55 11.42 1.06
N VAL A 134 -11.39 10.55 0.52
CA VAL A 134 -11.72 9.26 1.16
C VAL A 134 -10.48 8.37 1.25
N PHE A 135 -9.67 8.33 0.18
CA PHE A 135 -8.38 7.63 0.17
C PHE A 135 -7.43 8.15 1.26
N LEU A 136 -7.31 9.47 1.41
CA LEU A 136 -6.44 10.08 2.41
C LEU A 136 -6.92 9.78 3.84
N VAL A 137 -8.24 9.86 4.09
CA VAL A 137 -8.84 9.50 5.38
C VAL A 137 -8.58 8.02 5.68
N HIS A 138 -8.83 7.15 4.70
CA HIS A 138 -8.58 5.72 4.81
C HIS A 138 -7.12 5.41 5.15
N TRP A 139 -6.18 6.03 4.43
CA TRP A 139 -4.75 5.90 4.66
C TRP A 139 -4.36 6.33 6.07
N THR A 140 -4.88 7.46 6.52
CA THR A 140 -4.57 8.03 7.83
C THR A 140 -5.06 7.13 8.95
N ILE A 141 -6.30 6.65 8.87
CA ILE A 141 -6.88 5.74 9.88
C ILE A 141 -6.05 4.46 9.99
N LEU A 142 -5.69 3.85 8.86
CA LEU A 142 -4.90 2.63 8.85
C LEU A 142 -3.46 2.84 9.36
N SER A 143 -2.85 3.98 9.02
CA SER A 143 -1.50 4.32 9.50
C SER A 143 -1.48 4.53 11.00
N VAL A 144 -2.46 5.27 11.55
CA VAL A 144 -2.61 5.49 13.00
C VAL A 144 -2.89 4.18 13.72
N ALA A 145 -3.80 3.35 13.21
CA ALA A 145 -4.11 2.06 13.81
C ALA A 145 -2.89 1.12 13.81
N SER A 146 -2.14 1.08 12.70
CA SER A 146 -0.91 0.28 12.57
C SER A 146 0.16 0.74 13.56
N ALA A 147 0.39 2.06 13.66
CA ALA A 147 1.33 2.63 14.61
C ALA A 147 0.93 2.34 16.06
N TRP A 148 -0.36 2.44 16.38
CA TRP A 148 -0.88 2.14 17.71
C TRP A 148 -0.71 0.66 18.08
N LEU A 149 -1.00 -0.27 17.18
CA LEU A 149 -0.79 -1.71 17.38
C LEU A 149 0.69 -2.01 17.66
N LEU A 150 1.60 -1.51 16.82
CA LEU A 150 3.05 -1.68 17.00
C LEU A 150 3.54 -1.11 18.34
N TRP A 151 3.09 0.11 18.68
CA TRP A 151 3.43 0.74 19.96
C TRP A 151 2.91 -0.06 21.16
N SER A 152 1.67 -0.55 21.07
CA SER A 152 1.05 -1.34 22.14
C SER A 152 1.78 -2.66 22.39
N ALA A 153 2.23 -3.33 21.32
CA ALA A 153 2.98 -4.57 21.40
C ALA A 153 4.39 -4.37 21.97
N GLY A 154 5.03 -3.24 21.64
CA GLY A 154 6.35 -2.89 22.19
C GLY A 154 6.34 -2.70 23.71
N ARG A 155 5.23 -2.23 24.29
CA ARG A 155 5.09 -2.08 25.75
C ARG A 155 4.97 -3.40 26.51
N GLN A 156 4.72 -4.51 25.82
CA GLN A 156 4.54 -5.84 26.41
C GLN A 156 5.84 -6.67 26.43
N GLN A 157 6.94 -6.18 25.83
CA GLN A 157 8.22 -6.86 25.90
C GLN A 157 9.01 -6.38 27.13
N PRO A 158 9.53 -7.29 27.98
CA PRO A 158 10.32 -6.91 29.15
C PRO A 158 11.55 -6.12 28.69
N THR A 159 11.72 -4.93 29.24
CA THR A 159 12.93 -4.12 29.02
C THR A 159 14.11 -4.96 29.50
N VAL A 160 15.08 -5.21 28.62
CA VAL A 160 16.32 -5.90 29.00
C VAL A 160 17.06 -4.95 29.93
N ALA A 161 16.97 -5.21 31.23
CA ALA A 161 17.71 -4.55 32.30
C ALA A 161 19.01 -5.31 32.58
#